data_AF-A0A4P9XZP6-F1
#
_entry.id   AF-A0A4P9XZP6-F1
#
_cell.length_a   1.000
_cell.length_b   1.000
_cell.length_c   1.000
_cell.angle_alpha   90.00
_cell.angle_beta   90.00
_cell.angle_gamma   90.00
#
_symmetry.space_group_name_H-M   'P 1'
#
loop_
_entity.id
_entity.type
_entity.pdbx_description
1 polymer ?
#
loop_
_entity_poly.entity_id
_entity_poly.type
_entity_poly.pdbx_seq_one_letter_code
_entity_poly.pdbx_strand_id
1 'polypeptide(L)'
;MAETVQYALESMIPELEDLEEKHLFVKQEIQSIVKKRTKLEYALRRPSPKKTDFLKYIEYELNLEALRKKRKARLIGRLGRGDTSVSDFAGMRRINFLFERTVRRYHGDVAIWVQYAEFAKSQSSPRLLSRVLVRALQYHPGKAELWIMAAKWEFDGNLNIVAARSLMQRGLRLIPSSEAMWHAYHGLELAYVVKLIHRRRIL
;
A
#
# COMPACT_ATOMS: atom_id res chain seq x y z
N MET A 1 -19.04 12.60 -17.74
CA MET A 1 -17.65 12.06 -17.73
C MET A 1 -16.63 13.15 -17.40
N ALA A 2 -16.66 14.31 -18.06
CA ALA A 2 -15.78 15.43 -17.78
C ALA A 2 -15.97 16.01 -16.36
N GLU A 3 -17.20 16.21 -15.90
CA GLU A 3 -17.50 16.77 -14.55
C GLU A 3 -16.91 15.95 -13.40
N THR A 4 -16.94 14.62 -13.48
CA THR A 4 -16.34 13.75 -12.45
C THR A 4 -14.82 13.80 -12.43
N VAL A 5 -14.18 14.03 -13.59
CA VAL A 5 -12.72 14.22 -13.68
C VAL A 5 -12.38 15.62 -13.15
N GLN A 6 -13.19 16.62 -13.48
CA GLN A 6 -13.04 17.98 -12.98
C GLN A 6 -13.10 18.03 -11.46
N TYR A 7 -14.12 17.41 -10.86
CA TYR A 7 -14.24 17.29 -9.40
C TYR A 7 -13.03 16.57 -8.77
N ALA A 8 -12.55 15.49 -9.41
CA ALA A 8 -11.36 14.79 -8.94
C ALA A 8 -10.13 15.70 -8.97
N LEU A 9 -9.95 16.51 -10.02
CA LEU A 9 -8.84 17.47 -10.14
C LEU A 9 -8.96 18.62 -9.15
N GLU A 10 -10.17 19.14 -8.92
CA GLU A 10 -10.45 20.19 -7.93
C GLU A 10 -10.07 19.76 -6.51
N SER A 11 -10.34 18.49 -6.16
CA SER A 11 -9.91 17.93 -4.88
C SER A 11 -8.37 17.90 -4.70
N MET A 12 -7.61 18.07 -5.78
CA MET A 12 -6.14 18.10 -5.77
C MET A 12 -5.56 19.51 -5.70
N ILE A 13 -6.38 20.56 -5.78
CA ILE A 13 -5.87 21.94 -5.78
C ILE A 13 -5.13 22.29 -4.47
N PRO A 14 -5.68 22.00 -3.27
CA PRO A 14 -5.03 22.40 -2.03
C PRO A 14 -3.67 21.74 -1.79
N GLU A 15 -3.47 20.51 -2.28
CA GLU A 15 -2.16 19.86 -2.17
C GLU A 15 -1.12 20.44 -3.14
N LEU A 16 -1.55 20.95 -4.31
CA LEU A 16 -0.64 21.51 -5.30
C LEU A 16 -0.23 22.93 -4.89
N GLU A 17 -1.14 23.70 -4.31
CA GLU A 17 -0.86 25.01 -3.71
C GLU A 17 0.16 24.88 -2.56
N ASP A 18 -0.03 23.94 -1.63
CA ASP A 18 0.93 23.70 -0.54
C ASP A 18 2.31 23.26 -1.06
N LEU A 19 2.38 22.51 -2.17
CA LEU A 19 3.65 22.14 -2.80
C LEU A 19 4.37 23.34 -3.44
N GLU A 20 3.61 24.32 -3.92
CA GLU A 20 4.11 25.56 -4.50
C GLU A 20 4.61 26.53 -3.42
N GLU A 21 3.81 26.73 -2.37
CA GLU A 21 4.12 27.59 -1.23
C GLU A 21 5.41 27.16 -0.53
N LYS A 22 5.61 25.84 -0.40
CA LYS A 22 6.83 25.26 0.19
C LYS A 22 8.03 25.22 -0.75
N HIS A 23 7.89 25.75 -1.96
CA HIS A 23 8.91 25.75 -3.01
C HIS A 23 9.50 24.34 -3.27
N LEU A 24 8.68 23.29 -3.07
CA LEU A 24 9.07 21.92 -3.35
C LEU A 24 8.99 21.62 -4.85
N PHE A 25 8.09 22.31 -5.55
CA PHE A 25 7.92 22.24 -6.99
C PHE A 25 7.77 23.63 -7.58
N VAL A 26 8.27 23.81 -8.80
CA VAL A 26 8.10 25.04 -9.57
C VAL A 26 6.74 25.03 -10.26
N LYS A 27 6.13 26.20 -10.49
CA LYS A 27 4.85 26.34 -11.24
C LYS A 27 4.81 25.52 -12.55
N GLN A 28 5.90 25.51 -13.31
CA GLN A 28 5.99 24.72 -14.55
C GLN A 28 5.90 23.21 -14.31
N GLU A 29 6.53 22.72 -13.24
CA GLU A 29 6.44 21.31 -12.83
C GLU A 29 5.03 20.97 -12.37
N ILE A 30 4.39 21.84 -11.59
CA ILE A 30 3.00 21.69 -11.14
C ILE A 30 2.07 21.59 -12.35
N GLN A 31 2.21 22.46 -13.34
CA GLN A 31 1.43 22.38 -14.59
C GLN A 31 1.65 21.06 -15.32
N SER A 32 2.88 20.53 -15.34
CA SER A 32 3.17 19.22 -15.93
C SER A 32 2.50 18.08 -15.16
N ILE A 33 2.45 18.16 -13.83
CA ILE A 33 1.78 17.20 -12.94
C ILE A 33 0.27 17.23 -13.21
N VAL A 34 -0.35 18.41 -13.24
CA VAL A 34 -1.77 18.58 -13.54
C VAL A 34 -2.09 17.96 -14.90
N LYS A 35 -1.38 18.34 -15.97
CA LYS A 35 -1.60 17.78 -17.32
C LYS A 35 -1.51 16.26 -17.34
N LYS A 36 -0.53 15.68 -16.64
CA LYS A 36 -0.32 14.23 -16.59
C LYS A 36 -1.42 13.52 -15.80
N ARG A 37 -1.82 14.06 -14.64
CA ARG A 37 -2.95 13.53 -13.85
C ARG A 37 -4.27 13.60 -14.60
N THR A 38 -4.55 14.72 -15.27
CA THR A 38 -5.74 14.87 -16.11
C THR A 38 -5.79 13.76 -17.17
N LYS A 39 -4.67 13.51 -17.89
CA LYS A 39 -4.61 12.44 -18.88
C LYS A 39 -4.84 11.05 -18.29
N LEU A 40 -4.31 10.77 -17.09
CA LEU A 40 -4.48 9.49 -16.39
C LEU A 40 -5.91 9.31 -15.86
N GLU A 41 -6.54 10.35 -15.29
CA GLU A 41 -7.94 10.30 -14.84
C GLU A 41 -8.89 10.08 -16.02
N TYR A 42 -8.66 10.77 -17.16
CA TYR A 42 -9.41 10.50 -18.38
C TYR A 42 -9.21 9.06 -18.88
N ALA A 43 -8.00 8.49 -18.77
CA ALA A 43 -7.74 7.10 -19.15
C ALA A 43 -8.50 6.11 -18.25
N LEU A 44 -8.55 6.36 -16.95
CA LEU A 44 -9.28 5.51 -15.99
C LEU A 44 -10.80 5.61 -16.13
N ARG A 45 -11.33 6.74 -16.61
CA ARG A 45 -12.77 6.95 -16.76
C ARG A 45 -13.32 6.43 -18.09
N ARG A 46 -12.49 5.92 -19.00
CA ARG A 46 -12.93 5.25 -20.23
C ARG A 46 -13.90 4.10 -19.90
N PRO A 47 -14.87 3.78 -20.78
CA PRO A 47 -15.81 2.66 -20.56
C PRO A 47 -15.09 1.33 -20.23
N SER A 48 -13.98 1.07 -20.93
CA SER A 48 -13.08 -0.06 -20.68
C SER A 48 -11.66 0.43 -20.36
N PRO A 49 -11.37 0.78 -19.10
CA PRO A 49 -10.04 1.15 -18.64
C PRO A 49 -9.23 -0.11 -18.37
N LYS A 50 -8.03 -0.18 -18.92
CA LYS A 50 -7.17 -1.37 -18.82
C LYS A 50 -6.50 -1.42 -17.45
N LYS A 51 -6.20 -2.62 -16.96
CA LYS A 51 -5.36 -2.83 -15.75
C LYS A 51 -4.04 -2.04 -15.84
N THR A 52 -3.43 -1.99 -17.02
CA THR A 52 -2.19 -1.25 -17.28
C THR A 52 -2.30 0.24 -16.98
N ASP A 53 -3.47 0.84 -17.17
CA ASP A 53 -3.65 2.28 -16.96
C ASP A 53 -3.69 2.61 -15.45
N PHE A 54 -4.30 1.73 -14.65
CA PHE A 54 -4.24 1.81 -13.19
C PHE A 54 -2.81 1.65 -12.67
N LEU A 55 -2.08 0.64 -13.14
CA LEU A 55 -0.70 0.40 -12.72
C LEU A 55 0.21 1.57 -13.08
N LYS A 56 0.10 2.12 -14.31
CA LYS A 56 0.87 3.30 -14.74
C LYS A 56 0.57 4.52 -13.87
N TYR A 57 -0.67 4.71 -13.45
CA TYR A 57 -1.04 5.83 -12.59
C TYR A 57 -0.48 5.64 -11.18
N ILE A 58 -0.61 4.44 -10.60
CA ILE A 58 -0.03 4.11 -9.30
C ILE A 58 1.48 4.31 -9.31
N GLU A 59 2.17 3.80 -10.33
CA GLU A 59 3.62 3.97 -10.51
C GLU A 59 4.00 5.45 -10.62
N TYR A 60 3.24 6.24 -11.38
CA TYR A 60 3.46 7.68 -11.48
C TYR A 60 3.34 8.39 -10.14
N GLU A 61 2.28 8.12 -9.37
CA GLU A 61 2.09 8.75 -8.04
C GLU A 61 3.13 8.27 -7.02
N LEU A 62 3.55 7.00 -7.06
CA LEU A 62 4.66 6.49 -6.24
C LEU A 62 5.96 7.23 -6.53
N ASN A 63 6.28 7.43 -7.80
CA ASN A 63 7.48 8.16 -8.22
C ASN A 63 7.42 9.65 -7.82
N LEU A 64 6.24 10.28 -7.96
CA LEU A 64 6.03 11.66 -7.55
C LEU A 64 6.19 11.82 -6.02
N GLU A 65 5.61 10.90 -5.24
CA GLU A 65 5.74 10.87 -3.78
C GLU A 65 7.21 10.66 -3.35
N ALA A 66 7.93 9.75 -4.01
CA ALA A 66 9.35 9.53 -3.76
C ALA A 66 10.19 10.79 -4.08
N LEU A 67 9.87 11.49 -5.17
CA LEU A 67 10.50 12.76 -5.52
C LEU A 67 10.21 13.83 -4.47
N ARG A 68 8.95 13.98 -4.02
CA ARG A 68 8.56 14.91 -2.95
C ARG A 68 9.36 14.63 -1.68
N LYS A 69 9.43 13.37 -1.23
CA LYS A 69 10.19 12.97 -0.04
C LYS A 69 11.68 13.33 -0.14
N LYS A 70 12.31 13.09 -1.30
CA LYS A 70 13.72 13.47 -1.54
C LYS A 70 13.93 14.98 -1.49
N ARG A 71 13.05 15.76 -2.12
CA ARG A 71 13.13 17.23 -2.12
C ARG A 71 12.90 17.81 -0.73
N LYS A 72 11.89 17.29 -0.01
CA LYS A 72 11.61 17.66 1.37
C LYS A 72 12.79 17.35 2.29
N ALA A 73 13.42 16.17 2.16
CA ALA A 73 14.62 15.82 2.94
C ALA A 73 15.78 16.79 2.69
N ARG A 74 16.03 17.19 1.44
CA ARG A 74 17.04 18.22 1.10
C ARG A 74 16.69 19.59 1.69
N LEU A 75 15.42 19.97 1.67
CA LEU A 75 14.95 21.24 2.22
C LEU A 75 15.10 21.27 3.75
N ILE A 76 14.71 20.19 4.44
CA ILE A 76 14.89 20.03 5.89
C ILE A 76 16.38 20.06 6.26
N GLY A 77 17.24 19.39 5.49
CA GLY A 77 18.69 19.43 5.72
C GLY A 77 19.31 20.83 5.59
N ARG A 78 18.68 21.73 4.83
CA ARG A 78 19.10 23.14 4.69
C ARG A 78 18.49 24.06 5.74
N LEU A 79 17.22 23.88 6.07
CA LEU A 79 16.45 24.81 6.92
C LEU A 79 16.36 24.36 8.39
N GLY A 80 16.72 23.12 8.72
CA GLY A 80 16.66 22.57 10.08
C GLY A 80 15.23 22.40 10.65
N ARG A 81 14.19 22.80 9.91
CA ARG A 81 12.77 22.64 10.26
C ARG A 81 12.01 21.96 9.14
N GLY A 82 11.09 21.09 9.51
CA GLY A 82 10.25 20.33 8.58
C GLY A 82 8.81 20.34 9.03
N ASP A 83 8.05 21.35 8.62
CA ASP A 83 6.63 21.41 8.94
C ASP A 83 5.88 20.32 8.18
N THR A 84 5.05 19.59 8.93
CA THR A 84 4.12 18.62 8.35
C THR A 84 2.97 19.38 7.73
N SER A 85 2.65 19.14 6.47
CA SER A 85 1.52 19.79 5.80
C SER A 85 0.58 18.82 5.10
N VAL A 86 -0.50 19.38 4.56
CA VAL A 86 -1.52 18.65 3.80
C VAL A 86 -0.90 17.84 2.66
N SER A 87 0.10 18.37 1.95
CA SER A 87 0.77 17.63 0.87
C SER A 87 1.47 16.36 1.33
N ASP A 88 1.82 16.22 2.62
CA ASP A 88 2.48 15.02 3.13
C ASP A 88 1.58 13.80 3.14
N PHE A 89 0.29 14.02 3.41
CA PHE A 89 -0.70 12.96 3.50
C PHE A 89 -1.48 12.79 2.20
N ALA A 90 -1.63 13.85 1.41
CA ALA A 90 -2.46 13.83 0.21
C ALA A 90 -1.97 12.83 -0.84
N GLY A 91 -0.67 12.79 -1.12
CA GLY A 91 -0.07 11.81 -2.05
C GLY A 91 -0.31 10.36 -1.59
N MET A 92 -0.12 10.08 -0.30
CA MET A 92 -0.36 8.77 0.28
C MET A 92 -1.84 8.35 0.20
N ARG A 93 -2.77 9.26 0.50
CA ARG A 93 -4.21 9.02 0.38
C ARG A 93 -4.61 8.75 -1.06
N ARG A 94 -4.05 9.47 -2.04
CA ARG A 94 -4.32 9.25 -3.46
C ARG A 94 -3.88 7.86 -3.90
N ILE A 95 -2.66 7.46 -3.58
CA ILE A 95 -2.16 6.14 -3.96
C ILE A 95 -3.03 5.04 -3.33
N ASN A 96 -3.39 5.18 -2.05
CA ASN A 96 -4.34 4.27 -1.38
C ASN A 96 -5.69 4.20 -2.11
N PHE A 97 -6.24 5.34 -2.50
CA PHE A 97 -7.50 5.42 -3.24
C PHE A 97 -7.41 4.77 -4.63
N LEU A 98 -6.29 4.95 -5.34
CA LEU A 98 -6.02 4.29 -6.62
C LEU A 98 -5.93 2.77 -6.47
N PHE A 99 -5.22 2.28 -5.45
CA PHE A 99 -5.21 0.84 -5.14
C PHE A 99 -6.60 0.32 -4.81
N GLU A 100 -7.39 1.02 -3.98
CA GLU A 100 -8.76 0.62 -3.68
C GLU A 100 -9.64 0.57 -4.93
N ARG A 101 -9.54 1.55 -5.84
CA ARG A 101 -10.25 1.52 -7.13
C ARG A 101 -9.81 0.34 -7.99
N THR A 102 -8.51 0.08 -8.05
CA THR A 102 -7.93 -1.00 -8.86
C THR A 102 -8.42 -2.36 -8.37
N VAL A 103 -8.34 -2.59 -7.07
CA VAL A 103 -8.73 -3.83 -6.42
C VAL A 103 -10.23 -4.09 -6.52
N ARG A 104 -11.08 -3.05 -6.40
CA ARG A 104 -12.54 -3.21 -6.59
C ARG A 104 -12.89 -3.70 -8.00
N ARG A 105 -12.15 -3.28 -9.01
CA ARG A 105 -12.42 -3.65 -10.42
C ARG A 105 -11.72 -4.93 -10.85
N TYR A 106 -10.50 -5.14 -10.38
CA TYR A 106 -9.62 -6.26 -10.74
C TYR A 106 -9.32 -7.15 -9.53
N HIS A 107 -10.35 -7.51 -8.75
CA HIS A 107 -10.19 -8.28 -7.52
C HIS A 107 -9.61 -9.69 -7.78
N GLY A 108 -9.78 -10.25 -8.98
CA GLY A 108 -9.30 -11.59 -9.35
C GLY A 108 -7.79 -11.71 -9.51
N ASP A 109 -7.05 -10.60 -9.51
CA ASP A 109 -5.60 -10.63 -9.73
C ASP A 109 -4.82 -10.53 -8.41
N VAL A 110 -4.18 -11.64 -8.03
CA VAL A 110 -3.39 -11.76 -6.80
C VAL A 110 -2.21 -10.78 -6.80
N ALA A 111 -1.59 -10.50 -7.94
CA ALA A 111 -0.42 -9.63 -8.01
C ALA A 111 -0.74 -8.19 -7.56
N ILE A 112 -1.96 -7.71 -7.84
CA ILE A 112 -2.41 -6.38 -7.42
C ILE A 112 -2.57 -6.33 -5.90
N TRP A 113 -3.08 -7.40 -5.28
CA TRP A 113 -3.20 -7.51 -3.83
C TRP A 113 -1.84 -7.54 -3.14
N VAL A 114 -0.87 -8.27 -3.71
CA VAL A 114 0.50 -8.30 -3.20
C VAL A 114 1.15 -6.91 -3.28
N GLN A 115 1.06 -6.24 -4.43
CA GLN A 115 1.57 -4.86 -4.57
C GLN A 115 0.91 -3.89 -3.59
N TYR A 116 -0.39 -4.03 -3.35
CA TYR A 116 -1.09 -3.19 -2.38
C TYR A 116 -0.66 -3.48 -0.93
N ALA A 117 -0.43 -4.75 -0.60
CA ALA A 117 0.09 -5.15 0.71
C ALA A 117 1.52 -4.62 0.93
N GLU A 118 2.39 -4.72 -0.07
CA GLU A 118 3.75 -4.15 -0.03
C GLU A 118 3.72 -2.63 0.15
N PHE A 119 2.81 -1.95 -0.57
CA PHE A 119 2.60 -0.52 -0.40
C PHE A 119 2.16 -0.18 1.03
N ALA A 120 1.16 -0.88 1.57
CA ALA A 120 0.69 -0.65 2.94
C ALA A 120 1.79 -0.91 3.99
N LYS A 121 2.66 -1.91 3.74
CA LYS A 121 3.86 -2.18 4.55
C LYS A 121 4.85 -1.02 4.49
N SER A 122 5.11 -0.46 3.31
CA SER A 122 6.00 0.69 3.13
C SER A 122 5.51 1.97 3.81
N GLN A 123 4.19 2.09 4.00
CA GLN A 123 3.56 3.22 4.72
C GLN A 123 3.56 3.06 6.25
N SER A 124 4.14 1.98 6.78
CA SER A 124 4.10 1.66 8.22
C SER A 124 2.68 1.73 8.81
N SER A 125 1.67 1.35 8.00
CA SER A 125 0.26 1.46 8.36
C SER A 125 -0.31 0.07 8.66
N PRO A 126 -0.14 -0.45 9.91
CA PRO A 126 -0.46 -1.84 10.23
C PRO A 126 -1.95 -2.16 10.05
N ARG A 127 -2.82 -1.21 10.43
CA ARG A 127 -4.27 -1.35 10.29
C ARG A 127 -4.70 -1.47 8.83
N LEU A 128 -4.07 -0.70 7.94
CA LEU A 128 -4.37 -0.77 6.51
C LEU A 128 -3.94 -2.12 5.95
N LEU A 129 -2.73 -2.57 6.28
CA LEU A 129 -2.20 -3.85 5.81
C LEU A 129 -3.07 -5.03 6.25
N SER A 130 -3.43 -5.12 7.54
CA SER A 130 -4.33 -6.18 8.02
C SER A 130 -5.69 -6.14 7.30
N ARG A 131 -6.25 -4.95 7.05
CA ARG A 131 -7.52 -4.81 6.29
C ARG A 131 -7.39 -5.27 4.85
N VAL A 132 -6.28 -4.96 4.18
CA VAL A 132 -6.01 -5.38 2.79
C VAL A 132 -5.85 -6.89 2.72
N LEU A 133 -5.08 -7.49 3.63
CA LEU A 133 -4.84 -8.93 3.68
C LEU A 133 -6.13 -9.71 3.96
N VAL A 134 -6.96 -9.26 4.90
CA VAL A 134 -8.27 -9.91 5.17
C VAL A 134 -9.16 -9.90 3.92
N ARG A 135 -9.23 -8.78 3.21
CA ARG A 135 -9.99 -8.71 1.96
C ARG A 135 -9.36 -9.59 0.87
N ALA A 136 -8.04 -9.59 0.72
CA ALA A 136 -7.35 -10.44 -0.24
C ALA A 136 -7.68 -11.93 -0.02
N LEU A 137 -7.69 -12.38 1.24
CA LEU A 137 -8.03 -13.75 1.61
C LEU A 137 -9.51 -14.10 1.35
N GLN A 138 -10.43 -13.13 1.48
CA GLN A 138 -11.84 -13.34 1.14
C GLN A 138 -12.04 -13.59 -0.37
N TYR A 139 -11.31 -12.88 -1.23
CA TYR A 139 -11.38 -13.09 -2.68
C TYR A 139 -10.56 -14.28 -3.15
N HIS A 140 -9.48 -14.65 -2.44
CA HIS A 140 -8.51 -15.67 -2.85
C HIS A 140 -8.24 -16.72 -1.75
N PRO A 141 -9.25 -17.48 -1.30
CA PRO A 141 -9.07 -18.45 -0.22
C PRO A 141 -8.14 -19.61 -0.59
N GLY A 142 -8.03 -19.95 -1.89
CA GLY A 142 -7.22 -21.07 -2.39
C GLY A 142 -5.73 -20.76 -2.63
N LYS A 143 -5.27 -19.53 -2.37
CA LYS A 143 -3.87 -19.14 -2.62
C LYS A 143 -3.06 -19.17 -1.32
N ALA A 144 -2.29 -20.23 -1.13
CA ALA A 144 -1.47 -20.43 0.07
C ALA A 144 -0.49 -19.27 0.35
N GLU A 145 0.08 -18.67 -0.70
CA GLU A 145 1.02 -17.53 -0.56
C GLU A 145 0.42 -16.35 0.23
N LEU A 146 -0.87 -16.04 0.01
CA LEU A 146 -1.54 -14.94 0.72
C LEU A 146 -1.75 -15.27 2.20
N TRP A 147 -2.05 -16.52 2.53
CA TRP A 147 -2.16 -16.97 3.92
C TRP A 147 -0.82 -16.88 4.65
N ILE A 148 0.26 -17.31 3.98
CA ILE A 148 1.62 -17.23 4.51
C ILE A 148 2.02 -15.78 4.74
N MET A 149 1.78 -14.91 3.76
CA MET A 149 2.05 -13.48 3.86
C MET A 149 1.28 -12.83 5.03
N ALA A 150 0.00 -13.17 5.18
CA ALA A 150 -0.84 -12.60 6.23
C ALA A 150 -0.39 -13.02 7.63
N ALA A 151 -0.11 -14.31 7.85
CA ALA A 151 0.35 -14.76 9.16
C ALA A 151 1.76 -14.27 9.50
N LYS A 152 2.66 -14.19 8.51
CA LYS A 152 4.00 -13.62 8.71
C LYS A 152 3.90 -12.16 9.14
N TRP A 153 3.00 -11.40 8.53
CA TRP A 153 2.74 -10.02 8.94
C TRP A 153 2.21 -9.93 10.39
N GLU A 154 1.23 -10.76 10.77
CA GLU A 154 0.69 -10.74 12.14
C GLU A 154 1.75 -11.16 13.19
N PHE A 155 2.65 -12.09 12.83
CA PHE A 155 3.72 -12.55 13.71
C PHE A 155 4.88 -11.54 13.86
N ASP A 156 5.38 -11.01 12.75
CA ASP A 156 6.55 -10.10 12.76
C ASP A 156 6.14 -8.65 13.04
N GLY A 157 5.04 -8.19 12.45
CA GLY A 157 4.60 -6.80 12.51
C GLY A 157 3.76 -6.49 13.75
N ASN A 158 2.67 -7.23 13.96
CA ASN A 158 1.76 -7.01 15.09
C ASN A 158 2.16 -7.76 16.37
N LEU A 159 3.20 -8.61 16.31
CA LEU A 159 3.67 -9.47 17.42
C LEU A 159 2.56 -10.35 18.01
N ASN A 160 1.55 -10.70 17.20
CA ASN A 160 0.38 -11.44 17.63
C ASN A 160 0.45 -12.89 17.14
N ILE A 161 1.06 -13.74 17.97
CA ILE A 161 1.18 -15.18 17.70
C ILE A 161 -0.18 -15.88 17.57
N VAL A 162 -1.17 -15.48 18.39
CA VAL A 162 -2.48 -16.12 18.41
C VAL A 162 -3.22 -15.86 17.10
N ALA A 163 -3.21 -14.60 16.64
CA ALA A 163 -3.77 -14.24 15.35
C ALA A 163 -3.05 -14.96 14.20
N ALA A 164 -1.72 -14.96 14.19
CA ALA A 164 -0.93 -15.63 13.16
C ALA A 164 -1.20 -17.15 13.09
N ARG A 165 -1.24 -17.83 14.24
CA ARG A 165 -1.60 -19.25 14.36
C ARG A 165 -3.02 -19.51 13.87
N SER A 166 -3.97 -18.67 14.27
CA SER A 166 -5.38 -18.80 13.83
C SER A 166 -5.54 -18.65 12.32
N LEU A 167 -4.78 -17.74 11.68
CA LEU A 167 -4.77 -17.55 10.23
C LEU A 167 -4.18 -18.77 9.53
N MET A 168 -3.03 -19.28 10.02
CA MET A 168 -2.39 -20.47 9.47
C MET A 168 -3.30 -21.70 9.55
N GLN A 169 -3.91 -21.95 10.71
CA GLN A 169 -4.85 -23.06 10.90
C GLN A 169 -6.09 -22.94 10.01
N ARG A 170 -6.61 -21.73 9.80
CA ARG A 170 -7.69 -21.48 8.82
C ARG A 170 -7.25 -21.80 7.40
N GLY A 171 -6.07 -21.34 6.98
CA GLY A 171 -5.52 -21.63 5.65
C GLY A 171 -5.25 -23.11 5.43
N LEU A 172 -4.71 -23.83 6.43
CA LEU A 172 -4.48 -25.28 6.37
C LEU A 172 -5.77 -26.09 6.25
N ARG A 173 -6.87 -25.66 6.88
CA ARG A 173 -8.18 -26.30 6.70
C ARG A 173 -8.72 -26.13 5.28
N LEU A 174 -8.42 -25.00 4.63
CA LEU A 174 -8.87 -24.72 3.26
C LEU A 174 -7.95 -25.36 2.21
N ILE A 175 -6.66 -25.45 2.49
CA ILE A 175 -5.63 -25.95 1.56
C ILE A 175 -4.76 -27.01 2.25
N PRO A 176 -5.34 -28.18 2.62
CA PRO A 176 -4.60 -29.20 3.37
C PRO A 176 -3.47 -29.83 2.56
N SER A 177 -3.58 -29.84 1.22
CA SER A 177 -2.61 -30.43 0.30
C SER A 177 -1.37 -29.56 0.04
N SER A 178 -1.35 -28.31 0.51
CA SER A 178 -0.23 -27.40 0.24
C SER A 178 0.92 -27.64 1.23
N GLU A 179 1.98 -28.27 0.75
CA GLU A 179 3.21 -28.50 1.51
C GLU A 179 3.85 -27.18 1.98
N ALA A 180 3.84 -26.15 1.12
CA ALA A 180 4.37 -24.83 1.45
C ALA A 180 3.68 -24.20 2.67
N MET A 181 2.38 -24.44 2.83
CA MET A 181 1.62 -23.94 3.97
C MET A 181 2.01 -24.66 5.27
N TRP A 182 2.23 -25.98 5.21
CA TRP A 182 2.70 -26.78 6.35
C TRP A 182 4.11 -26.38 6.79
N HIS A 183 5.04 -26.22 5.83
CA HIS A 183 6.40 -25.74 6.11
C HIS A 183 6.39 -24.35 6.74
N ALA A 184 5.57 -23.43 6.22
CA ALA A 184 5.44 -22.09 6.78
C ALA A 184 4.87 -22.11 8.21
N TYR A 185 3.88 -22.95 8.48
CA TYR A 185 3.32 -23.11 9.83
C TYR A 185 4.36 -23.66 10.82
N HIS A 186 5.08 -24.71 10.42
CA HIS A 186 6.13 -25.30 11.24
C HIS A 186 7.25 -24.27 11.53
N GLY A 187 7.70 -23.54 10.51
CA GLY A 187 8.70 -22.48 10.67
C GLY A 187 8.24 -21.35 11.61
N LEU A 188 6.95 -20.98 11.57
CA LEU A 188 6.37 -19.97 12.46
C LEU A 188 6.38 -20.43 13.93
N GLU A 189 5.99 -21.68 14.21
CA GLU A 189 6.01 -22.24 15.56
C GLU A 189 7.44 -22.38 16.10
N LEU A 190 8.39 -22.83 15.28
CA LEU A 190 9.80 -22.88 15.67
C LEU A 190 10.33 -21.48 16.01
N ALA A 191 10.03 -20.48 15.18
CA ALA A 191 10.44 -19.10 15.44
C ALA A 191 9.85 -18.56 16.75
N TYR A 192 8.61 -18.93 17.08
CA TYR A 192 7.99 -18.58 18.35
C TYR A 192 8.69 -19.21 19.55
N VAL A 193 8.99 -20.52 19.48
CA VAL A 193 9.71 -21.24 20.54
C VAL A 193 11.10 -20.65 20.77
N VAL A 194 11.83 -20.32 19.70
CA VAL A 194 13.16 -19.67 19.80
C VAL A 194 13.06 -18.32 20.51
N LYS A 195 12.06 -17.49 20.18
CA LYS A 195 11.80 -16.22 20.89
C LYS A 195 11.49 -16.45 22.38
N LEU A 196 10.74 -17.50 22.72
CA LEU A 196 10.42 -17.83 24.11
C LEU A 196 11.65 -18.28 24.91
N ILE A 197 12.51 -19.13 24.31
CA ILE A 197 13.77 -19.58 24.93
C ILE A 197 14.70 -18.38 25.16
N HIS A 198 14.85 -17.50 24.18
CA HIS A 198 15.65 -16.28 24.36
C HIS A 198 15.12 -15.41 25.49
N ARG A 199 13.80 -15.22 25.57
CA ARG A 199 13.18 -14.45 26.67
C ARG A 199 13.46 -15.07 28.04
N ARG A 200 13.45 -16.41 28.14
CA ARG A 200 13.77 -17.14 29.39
C ARG A 200 15.26 -17.11 29.77
N ARG A 201 16.17 -16.86 28.83
CA ARG A 201 17.61 -16.72 29.12
C ARG A 201 18.00 -15.33 29.63
N ILE A 202 17.19 -14.32 29.29
CA ILE A 202 17.45 -12.92 29.64
C ILE A 202 16.80 -12.55 30.99
N LEU A 203 15.72 -13.25 31.36
CA LEU A 203 15.07 -13.17 32.67
C LEU A 203 15.77 -14.08 33.68
#